data_AF-A0A0A1TP79-F1
#
_entry.id   AF-A0A0A1TP79-F1
#
_cell.length_a   1.000
_cell.length_b   1.000
_cell.length_c   1.000
_cell.angle_alpha   90.00
_cell.angle_beta   90.00
_cell.angle_gamma   90.00
#
_symmetry.space_group_name_H-M   'P 1'
#
loop_
_entity.id
_entity.type
_entity.pdbx_description
1 polymer ?
#
loop_
_entity_poly.entity_id
_entity_poly.type
_entity_poly.pdbx_seq_one_letter_code
_entity_poly.pdbx_strand_id
1 'polypeptide(L)'
;MGDSTGKRKQDTASNGSGFKKQKKGHGGKWKTTHQQTKDATQIKMGKSIDIGDQGLWVTYARGMKVKAVKEFTKLCFQYGETMYGIAQEEENTNTDAKEEDEVEDIEASIQKELDDMKASQKPQPGVRLFTPITTNIDCVFFMKALSPIEPEKLALQICEDARDCADIRKRRCRYINRLTPVVASDKATDNGIIRIARKVLAPYFELNPAPDAGEEASEQVDKGASTGGDAPHTYAIRYNIRSHDTFTSEDVIKKIASVVNPKHKVNLGKPDKVILVEIFQLHCGLSVVDGNAWEALKKYNVNALYELKPPTSEDDATKAQQVEDKS
;
A
#
# COMPACT_ATOMS: atom_id res chain seq x y z
N MET A 1 50.52 -69.25 1.38
CA MET A 1 51.15 -69.22 0.04
C MET A 1 50.31 -68.27 -0.80
N GLY A 2 50.74 -67.15 -1.36
CA GLY A 2 52.02 -66.47 -1.49
C GLY A 2 51.74 -65.25 -2.40
N ASP A 3 52.49 -64.18 -2.15
CA ASP A 3 52.53 -62.86 -2.81
C ASP A 3 52.12 -62.73 -4.29
N SER A 4 51.59 -61.55 -4.67
CA SER A 4 52.40 -60.54 -5.40
C SER A 4 51.70 -59.17 -5.63
N THR A 5 52.36 -58.13 -5.09
CA THR A 5 52.70 -56.79 -5.64
C THR A 5 51.56 -55.84 -6.11
N GLY A 6 51.42 -54.59 -5.66
CA GLY A 6 52.35 -53.64 -5.05
C GLY A 6 52.76 -52.54 -6.05
N LYS A 7 52.08 -51.38 -6.03
CA LYS A 7 52.66 -50.04 -6.30
C LYS A 7 51.66 -48.91 -6.03
N ARG A 8 51.86 -48.20 -4.92
CA ARG A 8 51.39 -46.83 -4.69
C ARG A 8 52.22 -45.87 -5.54
N LYS A 9 51.57 -44.88 -6.17
CA LYS A 9 52.26 -43.67 -6.64
C LYS A 9 51.79 -42.48 -5.80
N GLN A 10 52.71 -41.99 -4.99
CA GLN A 10 52.67 -40.70 -4.31
C GLN A 10 53.26 -39.69 -5.29
N ASP A 11 52.53 -38.63 -5.62
CA ASP A 11 53.10 -37.44 -6.26
C ASP A 11 52.80 -36.23 -5.37
N THR A 12 53.81 -35.38 -5.31
CA THR A 12 54.17 -34.39 -4.31
C THR A 12 53.43 -33.06 -4.47
N ALA A 13 53.39 -32.31 -3.37
CA ALA A 13 52.87 -30.96 -3.29
C ALA A 13 53.61 -30.00 -4.25
N SER A 14 52.85 -29.19 -5.00
CA SER A 14 53.31 -27.89 -5.48
C SER A 14 52.15 -26.89 -5.49
N ASN A 15 52.48 -25.67 -5.06
CA ASN A 15 51.62 -24.50 -4.92
C ASN A 15 50.75 -24.24 -6.15
N GLY A 16 49.45 -24.09 -5.92
CA GLY A 16 48.50 -23.55 -6.89
C GLY A 16 47.30 -22.94 -6.17
N SER A 17 47.16 -21.62 -6.28
CA SER A 17 46.09 -20.80 -5.70
C SER A 17 44.70 -21.42 -5.90
N GLY A 18 44.09 -21.89 -4.81
CA GLY A 18 42.71 -22.35 -4.82
C GLY A 18 41.76 -21.19 -5.07
N PHE A 19 41.37 -20.98 -6.33
CA PHE A 19 40.19 -20.20 -6.67
C PHE A 19 38.98 -20.84 -5.95
N LYS A 20 38.53 -20.22 -4.86
CA LYS A 20 37.24 -20.56 -4.24
C LYS A 20 36.18 -20.34 -5.29
N LYS A 21 35.65 -21.42 -5.88
CA LYS A 21 34.42 -21.37 -6.68
C LYS A 21 33.31 -20.87 -5.76
N GLN A 22 33.02 -19.58 -5.89
CA GLN A 22 31.89 -18.92 -5.28
C GLN A 22 30.63 -19.65 -5.75
N LYS A 23 30.01 -20.44 -4.86
CA LYS A 23 28.68 -21.00 -5.10
C LYS A 23 27.77 -19.82 -5.41
N LYS A 24 27.36 -19.68 -6.67
CA LYS A 24 26.29 -18.76 -7.08
C LYS A 24 25.09 -19.03 -6.16
N GLY A 25 24.76 -18.05 -5.32
CA GLY A 25 23.58 -18.11 -4.47
C GLY A 25 22.35 -18.35 -5.34
N HIS A 26 21.50 -19.28 -4.90
CA HIS A 26 20.22 -19.53 -5.54
C HIS A 26 19.39 -18.26 -5.42
N GLY A 27 19.07 -17.61 -6.55
CA GLY A 27 18.39 -16.31 -6.57
C GLY A 27 17.04 -16.34 -5.87
N GLY A 28 17.00 -15.99 -4.58
CA GLY A 28 15.81 -15.60 -3.82
C GLY A 28 14.72 -16.66 -3.57
N LYS A 29 14.86 -17.90 -4.05
CA LYS A 29 13.71 -18.84 -4.13
C LYS A 29 13.49 -19.78 -2.93
N TRP A 30 14.40 -19.86 -1.96
CA TRP A 30 14.18 -20.69 -0.76
C TRP A 30 14.14 -19.82 0.49
N LYS A 31 12.93 -19.62 1.02
CA LYS A 31 12.74 -19.09 2.38
C LYS A 31 12.94 -20.25 3.36
N THR A 32 13.78 -20.05 4.37
CA THR A 32 13.94 -21.02 5.46
C THR A 32 12.64 -21.14 6.26
N THR A 33 12.41 -22.28 6.89
CA THR A 33 11.25 -22.49 7.78
C THR A 33 11.15 -21.38 8.83
N HIS A 34 12.29 -20.95 9.38
CA HIS A 34 12.36 -19.84 10.33
C HIS A 34 11.87 -18.50 9.74
N GLN A 35 12.25 -18.19 8.50
CA GLN A 35 11.78 -16.98 7.81
C GLN A 35 10.27 -17.04 7.54
N GLN A 36 9.75 -18.19 7.12
CA GLN A 36 8.32 -18.38 6.88
C GLN A 36 7.50 -18.22 8.17
N THR A 37 7.98 -18.77 9.28
CA THR A 37 7.35 -18.59 10.60
C THR A 37 7.39 -17.13 11.02
N LYS A 38 8.51 -16.41 10.83
CA LYS A 38 8.63 -14.98 11.13
C LYS A 38 7.66 -14.13 10.29
N ASP A 39 7.57 -14.39 8.99
CA ASP A 39 6.63 -13.71 8.09
C ASP A 39 5.17 -13.96 8.54
N ALA A 40 4.83 -15.21 8.87
CA ALA A 40 3.50 -15.57 9.39
C ALA A 40 3.20 -14.90 10.74
N THR A 41 4.19 -14.78 11.63
CA THR A 41 4.04 -14.06 12.90
C THR A 41 3.84 -12.57 12.67
N GLN A 42 4.55 -11.95 11.73
CA GLN A 42 4.34 -10.55 11.38
C GLN A 42 2.95 -10.29 10.79
N ILE A 43 2.44 -11.19 9.94
CA ILE A 43 1.06 -11.13 9.43
C ILE A 43 0.07 -11.24 10.59
N LYS A 44 0.24 -12.21 11.48
CA LYS A 44 -0.61 -12.36 12.68
C LYS A 44 -0.57 -11.15 13.61
N MET A 45 0.58 -10.49 13.71
CA MET A 45 0.75 -9.24 14.48
C MET A 45 0.25 -8.00 13.74
N GLY A 46 -0.30 -8.12 12.52
CA GLY A 46 -0.74 -6.99 11.71
C GLY A 46 0.39 -6.08 11.20
N LYS A 47 1.63 -6.57 11.25
CA LYS A 47 2.86 -5.85 10.86
C LYS A 47 3.25 -6.07 9.39
N SER A 48 2.46 -6.84 8.64
CA SER A 48 2.59 -7.02 7.19
C SER A 48 1.23 -6.88 6.52
N ILE A 49 1.24 -6.45 5.26
CA ILE A 49 0.06 -6.46 4.39
C ILE A 49 -0.27 -7.92 4.05
N ASP A 50 -1.55 -8.26 4.08
CA ASP A 50 -2.09 -9.56 3.68
C ASP A 50 -3.23 -9.40 2.66
N ILE A 51 -3.68 -10.53 2.10
CA ILE A 51 -4.81 -10.58 1.17
C ILE A 51 -6.08 -10.09 1.86
N GLY A 52 -6.79 -9.18 1.21
CA GLY A 52 -8.03 -8.59 1.71
C GLY A 52 -7.81 -7.37 2.61
N ASP A 53 -6.57 -7.04 2.95
CA ASP A 53 -6.28 -5.83 3.74
C ASP A 53 -6.62 -4.56 2.96
N GLN A 54 -7.07 -3.56 3.71
CA GLN A 54 -7.40 -2.24 3.21
C GLN A 54 -6.67 -1.17 4.03
N GLY A 55 -6.52 0.03 3.47
CA GLY A 55 -5.77 1.08 4.13
C GLY A 55 -5.31 2.19 3.21
N LEU A 56 -4.30 2.93 3.67
CA LEU A 56 -3.72 4.07 2.97
C LEU A 56 -2.23 3.87 2.78
N TRP A 57 -1.74 4.01 1.56
CA TRP A 57 -0.33 4.32 1.33
C TRP A 57 -0.07 5.78 1.67
N VAL A 58 0.86 6.01 2.58
CA VAL A 58 1.16 7.34 3.11
C VAL A 58 2.60 7.66 2.80
N THR A 59 2.82 8.68 1.97
CA THR A 59 4.16 9.21 1.71
C THR A 59 4.44 10.40 2.60
N TYR A 60 5.69 10.56 3.02
CA TYR A 60 6.09 11.60 3.96
C TYR A 60 7.46 12.21 3.63
N ALA A 61 7.79 13.34 4.25
CA ALA A 61 9.06 14.03 4.05
C ALA A 61 10.26 13.18 4.55
N ARG A 62 11.36 13.17 3.79
CA ARG A 62 12.56 12.40 4.12
C ARG A 62 13.10 12.75 5.51
N GLY A 63 13.50 11.74 6.28
CA GLY A 63 13.99 11.90 7.65
C GLY A 63 12.91 12.11 8.70
N MET A 64 11.63 12.19 8.32
CA MET A 64 10.54 12.52 9.25
C MET A 64 9.66 11.31 9.63
N LYS A 65 10.15 10.08 9.44
CA LYS A 65 9.39 8.83 9.64
C LYS A 65 8.65 8.79 10.98
N VAL A 66 9.37 8.95 12.09
CA VAL A 66 8.80 8.82 13.44
C VAL A 66 7.71 9.86 13.68
N LYS A 67 7.96 11.12 13.30
CA LYS A 67 6.99 12.21 13.47
C LYS A 67 5.78 12.04 12.56
N ALA A 68 6.00 11.70 11.29
CA ALA A 68 4.96 11.48 10.29
C ALA A 68 4.03 10.34 10.68
N VAL A 69 4.59 9.18 11.06
CA VAL A 69 3.79 8.02 11.50
C VAL A 69 3.01 8.37 12.75
N LYS A 70 3.63 8.98 13.77
CA LYS A 70 2.95 9.36 15.01
C LYS A 70 1.81 10.36 14.78
N GLU A 71 2.06 11.44 14.04
CA GLU A 71 1.05 12.46 13.72
C GLU A 71 -0.11 11.86 12.91
N PHE A 72 0.21 11.04 11.90
CA PHE A 72 -0.81 10.47 11.04
C PHE A 72 -1.64 9.39 11.74
N THR A 73 -1.03 8.55 12.57
CA THR A 73 -1.76 7.58 13.40
C THR A 73 -2.77 8.29 14.30
N LYS A 74 -2.33 9.35 15.00
CA LYS A 74 -3.22 10.18 15.82
C LYS A 74 -4.35 10.79 15.00
N LEU A 75 -4.03 11.30 13.81
CA LEU A 75 -5.02 11.85 12.90
C LEU A 75 -6.08 10.82 12.51
N CYS A 76 -5.65 9.61 12.13
CA CYS A 76 -6.56 8.53 11.76
C CYS A 76 -7.51 8.18 12.90
N PHE A 77 -7.02 8.05 14.14
CA PHE A 77 -7.89 7.77 15.28
C PHE A 77 -8.93 8.88 15.52
N GLN A 78 -8.56 10.15 15.38
CA GLN A 78 -9.53 11.26 15.47
C GLN A 78 -10.63 11.19 14.41
N TYR A 79 -10.29 10.81 13.17
CA TYR A 79 -11.30 10.57 12.14
C TYR A 79 -12.08 9.27 12.36
N GLY A 80 -11.46 8.25 12.94
CA GLY A 80 -12.13 7.03 13.41
C GLY A 80 -13.26 7.35 14.38
N GLU A 81 -12.97 8.21 15.36
CA GLU A 81 -13.95 8.70 16.33
C GLU A 81 -15.01 9.57 15.67
N THR A 82 -14.60 10.56 14.87
CA THR A 82 -15.52 11.57 14.32
C THR A 82 -16.43 11.02 13.22
N MET A 83 -15.89 10.17 12.33
CA MET A 83 -16.63 9.64 11.18
C MET A 83 -17.33 8.31 11.46
N TYR A 84 -16.76 7.48 12.33
CA TYR A 84 -17.27 6.12 12.57
C TYR A 84 -17.75 5.88 14.00
N GLY A 85 -17.56 6.85 14.92
CA GLY A 85 -18.01 6.75 16.31
C GLY A 85 -17.25 5.71 17.14
N ILE A 86 -16.06 5.26 16.69
CA ILE A 86 -15.29 4.23 17.38
C ILE A 86 -14.12 4.89 18.12
N ALA A 87 -14.28 5.06 19.44
CA ALA A 87 -13.21 5.48 20.31
C ALA A 87 -12.25 4.31 20.57
N GLN A 88 -10.98 4.51 20.25
CA GLN A 88 -9.90 3.63 20.68
C GLN A 88 -8.88 4.42 21.45
N GLU A 89 -8.50 3.92 22.62
CA GLU A 89 -7.43 4.51 23.41
C GLU A 89 -6.13 4.46 22.60
N GLU A 90 -5.42 5.60 22.53
CA GLU A 90 -4.07 5.71 21.96
C GLU A 90 -3.12 4.81 22.77
N GLU A 91 -3.10 3.51 22.50
CA GLU A 91 -2.07 2.64 23.05
C GLU A 91 -0.77 3.05 22.35
N ASN A 92 0.19 3.59 23.12
CA ASN A 92 1.50 4.03 22.62
C ASN A 92 2.12 2.92 21.76
N THR A 93 1.93 3.00 20.44
CA THR A 93 2.63 2.14 19.51
C THR A 93 4.07 2.65 19.48
N ASN A 94 4.85 2.19 20.45
CA ASN A 94 6.29 2.28 20.42
C ASN A 94 6.72 1.43 19.22
N THR A 95 6.71 2.05 18.05
CA THR A 95 7.27 1.47 16.84
C THR A 95 8.75 1.48 17.12
N ASP A 96 9.27 0.29 17.45
CA ASP A 96 10.67 -0.01 17.73
C ASP A 96 11.49 0.34 16.47
N ALA A 97 11.76 1.64 16.29
CA ALA A 97 12.78 2.17 15.42
C ALA A 97 14.05 2.23 16.27
N LYS A 98 14.56 1.05 16.64
CA LYS A 98 15.92 0.97 17.15
C LYS A 98 16.86 1.14 15.96
N GLU A 99 17.72 2.15 16.08
CA GLU A 99 18.91 2.31 15.27
C GLU A 99 19.76 1.04 15.42
N GLU A 100 20.13 0.44 14.29
CA GLU A 100 21.16 -0.60 14.23
C GLU A 100 22.49 0.06 14.56
N ASP A 101 22.95 -0.06 15.80
CA ASP A 101 24.37 -0.17 16.17
C ASP A 101 24.47 -0.40 17.69
N GLU A 102 24.41 -1.65 18.10
CA GLU A 102 25.33 -2.22 19.10
C GLU A 102 25.15 -3.74 19.09
N VAL A 103 26.27 -4.44 19.15
CA VAL A 103 26.36 -5.90 19.27
C VAL A 103 25.50 -6.34 20.48
N GLU A 104 24.28 -6.81 20.23
CA GLU A 104 23.39 -7.29 21.29
C GLU A 104 23.97 -8.58 21.89
N ASP A 105 24.36 -8.47 23.17
CA ASP A 105 24.79 -9.57 24.01
C ASP A 105 23.64 -10.59 24.14
N ILE A 106 23.94 -11.87 23.98
CA ILE A 106 22.96 -12.96 23.83
C ILE A 106 21.98 -13.02 25.02
N GLU A 107 22.42 -12.57 26.19
CA GLU A 107 21.62 -12.49 27.41
C GLU A 107 20.47 -11.46 27.31
N ALA A 108 20.68 -10.33 26.63
CA ALA A 108 19.64 -9.32 26.41
C ALA A 108 18.56 -9.79 25.44
N SER A 109 18.92 -10.58 24.43
CA SER A 109 17.96 -11.20 23.51
C SER A 109 17.09 -12.24 24.21
N ILE A 110 17.66 -13.05 25.11
CA ILE A 110 16.91 -14.05 25.88
C ILE A 110 15.98 -13.37 26.90
N GLN A 111 16.44 -12.31 27.57
CA GLN A 111 15.62 -11.57 28.50
C GLN A 111 14.45 -10.87 27.79
N LYS A 112 14.68 -10.30 26.59
CA LYS A 112 13.63 -9.73 25.74
C LYS A 112 12.60 -10.78 25.33
N GLU A 113 13.04 -11.99 24.98
CA GLU A 113 12.13 -13.11 24.68
C GLU A 113 11.32 -13.59 25.91
N LEU A 114 11.93 -13.62 27.09
CA LEU A 114 11.24 -13.97 28.34
C LEU A 114 10.21 -12.92 28.77
N ASP A 115 10.50 -11.64 28.53
CA ASP A 115 9.58 -10.54 28.81
C ASP A 115 8.42 -10.52 27.80
N ASP A 116 8.68 -10.85 26.52
CA ASP A 116 7.64 -11.06 25.51
C ASP A 116 6.71 -12.25 25.86
N MET A 117 7.25 -13.33 26.44
CA MET A 117 6.43 -14.46 26.92
C MET A 117 5.53 -14.07 28.10
N LYS A 118 6.00 -13.21 29.01
CA LYS A 118 5.21 -12.73 30.15
C LYS A 118 4.14 -11.70 29.75
N ALA A 119 4.38 -10.91 28.71
CA ALA A 119 3.40 -9.98 28.16
C ALA A 119 2.16 -10.70 27.54
N SER A 120 2.31 -11.96 27.13
CA SER A 120 1.23 -12.83 26.63
C SER A 120 0.12 -13.15 27.64
N GLN A 121 0.30 -12.83 28.93
CA GLN A 121 -0.70 -13.07 29.98
C GLN A 121 -1.63 -11.86 30.26
N LYS A 122 -1.44 -10.73 29.58
CA LYS A 122 -2.42 -9.62 29.64
C LYS A 122 -3.62 -9.92 28.73
N PRO A 123 -4.86 -9.56 29.14
CA PRO A 123 -6.05 -9.73 28.32
C PRO A 123 -5.85 -9.06 26.96
N GLN A 124 -6.25 -9.77 25.90
CA GLN A 124 -6.10 -9.43 24.49
C GLN A 124 -6.27 -7.92 24.21
N PRO A 125 -5.32 -7.27 23.52
CA PRO A 125 -5.50 -5.87 23.15
C PRO A 125 -6.71 -5.76 22.21
N GLY A 126 -7.58 -4.78 22.47
CA GLY A 126 -8.72 -4.48 21.62
C GLY A 126 -8.30 -4.35 20.15
N VAL A 127 -9.18 -4.77 19.25
CA VAL A 127 -8.94 -4.79 17.79
C VAL A 127 -8.50 -3.41 17.31
N ARG A 128 -7.20 -3.20 17.03
CA ARG A 128 -6.67 -1.91 16.57
C ARG A 128 -7.20 -1.59 15.17
N LEU A 129 -8.00 -0.54 15.07
CA LEU A 129 -8.60 -0.02 13.84
C LEU A 129 -7.54 0.45 12.84
N PHE A 130 -6.50 1.10 13.35
CA PHE A 130 -5.40 1.61 12.56
C PHE A 130 -4.09 0.97 13.01
N THR A 131 -3.36 0.39 12.06
CA THR A 131 -2.05 -0.20 12.32
C THR A 131 -1.04 0.30 11.28
N PRO A 132 -0.01 1.07 11.69
CA PRO A 132 1.03 1.49 10.77
C PRO A 132 1.97 0.32 10.47
N ILE A 133 2.10 0.01 9.18
CA ILE A 133 2.98 -1.01 8.63
C ILE A 133 4.16 -0.31 7.96
N THR A 134 5.33 -0.43 8.59
CA THR A 134 6.57 0.14 8.05
C THR A 134 7.07 -0.68 6.87
N THR A 135 7.42 -0.02 5.78
CA THR A 135 8.10 -0.66 4.65
C THR A 135 9.62 -0.60 4.78
N ASN A 136 10.31 -1.39 3.96
CA ASN A 136 11.75 -1.33 3.76
C ASN A 136 12.20 -0.23 2.77
N ILE A 137 11.28 0.65 2.35
CA ILE A 137 11.55 1.79 1.47
C ILE A 137 11.40 3.07 2.29
N ASP A 138 12.25 4.05 2.01
CA ASP A 138 12.20 5.37 2.61
C ASP A 138 10.94 6.14 2.22
N CYS A 139 10.52 7.04 3.10
CA CYS A 139 9.48 8.05 2.84
C CYS A 139 8.08 7.50 2.55
N VAL A 140 7.81 6.23 2.83
CA VAL A 140 6.49 5.62 2.66
C VAL A 140 6.20 4.59 3.76
N PHE A 141 4.94 4.50 4.17
CA PHE A 141 4.43 3.42 5.00
C PHE A 141 2.98 3.11 4.61
N PHE A 142 2.47 1.96 5.02
CA PHE A 142 1.07 1.61 4.81
C PHE A 142 0.31 1.72 6.13
N MET A 143 -0.74 2.52 6.17
CA MET A 143 -1.66 2.57 7.30
C MET A 143 -2.78 1.56 7.05
N LYS A 144 -2.69 0.37 7.68
CA LYS A 144 -3.76 -0.63 7.62
C LYS A 144 -4.96 -0.12 8.39
N ALA A 145 -6.13 -0.21 7.78
CA ALA A 145 -7.41 0.19 8.36
C ALA A 145 -8.34 -1.03 8.41
N LEU A 146 -8.95 -1.30 9.56
CA LEU A 146 -9.92 -2.38 9.68
C LEU A 146 -11.35 -1.88 9.41
N SER A 147 -12.22 -2.77 8.91
CA SER A 147 -13.66 -2.51 8.83
C SER A 147 -14.19 -2.02 10.19
N PRO A 148 -15.05 -0.98 10.24
CA PRO A 148 -15.84 -0.40 9.16
C PRO A 148 -15.20 0.78 8.40
N ILE A 149 -13.89 1.02 8.57
CA ILE A 149 -13.24 2.17 7.94
C ILE A 149 -13.16 1.99 6.43
N GLU A 150 -13.65 2.98 5.69
CA GLU A 150 -13.54 3.07 4.24
C GLU A 150 -12.35 3.96 3.85
N PRO A 151 -11.25 3.40 3.31
CA PRO A 151 -10.03 4.18 3.06
C PRO A 151 -10.21 5.31 2.05
N GLU A 152 -11.06 5.12 1.03
CA GLU A 152 -11.37 6.14 0.02
C GLU A 152 -12.02 7.38 0.65
N LYS A 153 -13.05 7.17 1.49
CA LYS A 153 -13.73 8.26 2.22
C LYS A 153 -12.81 8.93 3.23
N LEU A 154 -11.99 8.15 3.94
CA LEU A 154 -11.02 8.69 4.89
C LEU A 154 -9.98 9.58 4.20
N ALA A 155 -9.40 9.13 3.07
CA ALA A 155 -8.45 9.92 2.30
C ALA A 155 -9.09 11.19 1.74
N LEU A 156 -10.32 11.08 1.23
CA LEU A 156 -11.10 12.20 0.73
C LEU A 156 -11.30 13.26 1.82
N GLN A 157 -11.86 12.87 2.96
CA GLN A 157 -12.12 13.78 4.07
C GLN A 157 -10.84 14.45 4.58
N ILE A 158 -9.75 13.69 4.77
CA ILE A 158 -8.47 14.27 5.21
C ILE A 158 -7.98 15.34 4.23
N CYS A 159 -8.15 15.11 2.93
CA CYS A 159 -7.71 16.06 1.91
C CYS A 159 -8.64 17.27 1.79
N GLU A 160 -9.94 17.10 1.96
CA GLU A 160 -10.91 18.21 2.01
C GLU A 160 -10.67 19.12 3.22
N ASP A 161 -10.53 18.54 4.41
CA ASP A 161 -10.14 19.28 5.61
C ASP A 161 -8.79 20.01 5.43
N ALA A 162 -7.84 19.38 4.73
CA ALA A 162 -6.54 20.01 4.44
C ALA A 162 -6.66 21.18 3.44
N ARG A 163 -7.53 21.07 2.43
CA ARG A 163 -7.84 22.13 1.47
C ARG A 163 -8.50 23.32 2.16
N ASP A 164 -9.43 23.04 3.08
CA ASP A 164 -10.24 24.06 3.74
C ASP A 164 -9.51 24.71 4.94
N CYS A 165 -8.39 24.15 5.35
CA CYS A 165 -7.54 24.67 6.42
C CYS A 165 -6.66 25.84 5.97
N ALA A 166 -7.19 27.07 6.05
CA ALA A 166 -6.43 28.30 5.75
C ALA A 166 -5.31 28.60 6.78
N ASP A 167 -5.50 28.21 8.05
CA ASP A 167 -4.56 28.49 9.13
C ASP A 167 -3.38 27.51 9.15
N ILE A 168 -2.17 28.01 8.91
CA ILE A 168 -0.93 27.21 8.96
C ILE A 168 -0.76 26.49 10.32
N ARG A 169 -1.19 27.12 11.42
CA ARG A 169 -1.05 26.56 12.77
C ARG A 169 -2.02 25.42 13.04
N LYS A 170 -3.13 25.32 12.31
CA LYS A 170 -4.17 24.29 12.46
C LYS A 170 -3.95 23.08 11.55
N ARG A 171 -2.91 23.10 10.69
CA ARG A 171 -2.54 21.96 9.83
C ARG A 171 -2.30 20.71 10.67
N ARG A 172 -3.07 19.66 10.38
CA ARG A 172 -3.11 18.41 11.18
C ARG A 172 -2.00 17.42 10.80
N CYS A 173 -1.33 17.61 9.66
CA CYS A 173 -0.26 16.74 9.16
C CYS A 173 0.83 17.56 8.46
N ARG A 174 1.98 17.78 9.11
CA ARG A 174 3.01 18.68 8.57
C ARG A 174 3.99 17.97 7.63
N TYR A 175 4.14 16.67 7.80
CA TYR A 175 5.16 15.87 7.12
C TYR A 175 4.58 14.91 6.08
N ILE A 176 3.26 14.84 5.96
CA ILE A 176 2.57 13.95 5.02
C ILE A 176 2.48 14.62 3.65
N ASN A 177 2.93 13.92 2.62
CA ASN A 177 2.90 14.38 1.24
C ASN A 177 1.63 13.92 0.54
N ARG A 178 1.43 12.61 0.40
CA ARG A 178 0.31 12.04 -0.39
C ARG A 178 -0.30 10.84 0.30
N LEU A 179 -1.63 10.75 0.19
CA LEU A 179 -2.44 9.59 0.57
C LEU A 179 -2.90 8.85 -0.69
N THR A 180 -2.63 7.56 -0.80
CA THR A 180 -3.25 6.71 -1.83
C THR A 180 -4.12 5.67 -1.14
N PRO A 181 -5.46 5.73 -1.29
CA PRO A 181 -6.34 4.72 -0.71
C PRO A 181 -6.20 3.37 -1.40
N VAL A 182 -6.40 2.30 -0.64
CA VAL A 182 -6.44 0.90 -1.09
C VAL A 182 -7.63 0.24 -0.41
N VAL A 183 -8.66 -0.12 -1.16
CA VAL A 183 -9.89 -0.74 -0.64
C VAL A 183 -9.74 -2.25 -0.47
N ALA A 184 -8.90 -2.86 -1.29
CA ALA A 184 -8.54 -4.26 -1.13
C ALA A 184 -7.10 -4.46 -1.55
N SER A 185 -6.46 -5.46 -0.95
CA SER A 185 -5.14 -5.96 -1.33
C SER A 185 -5.18 -7.45 -1.71
N ASP A 186 -4.26 -7.89 -2.55
CA ASP A 186 -4.05 -9.30 -2.93
C ASP A 186 -2.56 -9.52 -3.24
N LYS A 187 -2.16 -10.74 -3.58
CA LYS A 187 -0.81 -11.05 -4.05
C LYS A 187 -0.60 -10.44 -5.43
N ALA A 188 0.59 -9.88 -5.65
CA ALA A 188 1.05 -9.38 -6.94
C ALA A 188 1.37 -10.55 -7.88
N THR A 189 0.33 -11.21 -8.39
CA THR A 189 0.37 -12.22 -9.45
C THR A 189 -0.69 -11.88 -10.50
N ASP A 190 -0.62 -12.49 -11.69
CA ASP A 190 -1.58 -12.22 -12.77
C ASP A 190 -3.02 -12.43 -12.31
N ASN A 191 -3.28 -13.54 -11.63
CA ASN A 191 -4.60 -13.87 -11.10
C ASN A 191 -4.98 -12.98 -9.92
N GLY A 192 -4.02 -12.58 -9.08
CA GLY A 192 -4.27 -11.67 -7.97
C GLY A 192 -4.76 -10.29 -8.43
N ILE A 193 -4.09 -9.71 -9.43
CA ILE A 193 -4.49 -8.43 -10.05
C ILE A 193 -5.89 -8.53 -10.67
N ILE A 194 -6.21 -9.62 -11.37
CA ILE A 194 -7.53 -9.79 -11.99
C ILE A 194 -8.64 -9.97 -10.94
N ARG A 195 -8.40 -10.80 -9.90
CA ARG A 195 -9.37 -11.00 -8.81
C ARG A 195 -9.72 -9.70 -8.11
N ILE A 196 -8.69 -8.93 -7.73
CA ILE A 196 -8.91 -7.69 -6.99
C ILE A 196 -9.55 -6.62 -7.86
N ALA A 197 -9.19 -6.55 -9.15
CA ALA A 197 -9.84 -5.66 -10.10
C ALA A 197 -11.33 -5.98 -10.21
N ARG A 198 -11.70 -7.25 -10.38
CA ARG A 198 -13.11 -7.64 -10.45
C ARG A 198 -13.87 -7.25 -9.18
N LYS A 199 -13.28 -7.50 -8.01
CA LYS A 199 -13.91 -7.17 -6.71
C LYS A 199 -14.11 -5.66 -6.53
N VAL A 200 -13.09 -4.85 -6.82
CA VAL A 200 -13.10 -3.40 -6.56
C VAL A 200 -13.85 -2.62 -7.64
N LEU A 201 -13.83 -3.09 -8.89
CA LEU A 201 -14.45 -2.38 -10.02
C LEU A 201 -15.95 -2.67 -10.19
N ALA A 202 -16.44 -3.82 -9.74
CA ALA A 202 -17.84 -4.24 -9.92
C ALA A 202 -18.89 -3.22 -9.44
N PRO A 203 -18.70 -2.45 -8.34
CA PRO A 203 -19.66 -1.43 -7.93
C PRO A 203 -19.73 -0.22 -8.88
N TYR A 204 -18.69 0.02 -9.67
CA TYR A 204 -18.51 1.24 -10.45
C TYR A 204 -18.64 1.04 -11.97
N PHE A 205 -18.39 -0.18 -12.45
CA PHE A 205 -18.31 -0.50 -13.88
C PHE A 205 -18.99 -1.83 -14.18
N GLU A 206 -19.57 -1.91 -15.37
CA GLU A 206 -19.89 -3.18 -16.01
C GLU A 206 -18.58 -3.89 -16.39
N LEU A 207 -18.46 -5.17 -16.04
CA LEU A 207 -17.23 -5.94 -16.22
C LEU A 207 -17.38 -6.99 -17.32
N ASN A 208 -16.29 -7.29 -18.02
CA ASN A 208 -16.24 -8.42 -18.95
C ASN A 208 -16.35 -9.75 -18.20
N PRO A 209 -16.89 -10.82 -18.81
CA PRO A 209 -16.92 -12.14 -18.20
C PRO A 209 -15.51 -12.64 -17.84
N ALA A 210 -15.41 -13.51 -16.84
CA ALA A 210 -14.13 -14.09 -16.43
C ALA A 210 -13.60 -15.02 -17.52
N PRO A 211 -12.28 -15.00 -17.82
CA PRO A 211 -11.69 -15.84 -18.86
C PRO A 211 -11.80 -17.34 -18.57
N ASP A 212 -11.99 -17.73 -17.30
CA ASP A 212 -12.09 -19.13 -16.85
C ASP A 212 -13.55 -19.62 -16.68
N ALA A 213 -14.54 -18.79 -17.04
CA ALA A 213 -15.93 -19.22 -17.07
C ALA A 213 -16.14 -20.04 -18.36
N GLY A 214 -15.92 -21.35 -18.26
CA GLY A 214 -16.33 -22.30 -19.31
C GLY A 214 -17.82 -22.15 -19.64
N GLU A 215 -18.18 -22.55 -20.86
CA GLU A 215 -19.52 -22.38 -21.46
C GLU A 215 -20.68 -22.99 -20.64
N GLU A 216 -20.39 -23.80 -19.61
CA GLU A 216 -21.37 -24.46 -18.74
C GLU A 216 -21.70 -23.70 -17.43
N ALA A 217 -21.17 -22.49 -17.23
CA ALA A 217 -21.58 -21.61 -16.11
C ALA A 217 -22.57 -20.51 -16.54
N SER A 218 -23.12 -20.59 -17.76
CA SER A 218 -23.99 -19.56 -18.32
C SER A 218 -25.46 -19.64 -17.88
N GLU A 219 -25.85 -20.64 -17.08
CA GLU A 219 -27.25 -20.79 -16.59
C GLU A 219 -27.44 -20.75 -15.07
N GLN A 220 -26.39 -20.50 -14.29
CA GLN A 220 -26.53 -20.27 -12.84
C GLN A 220 -25.47 -19.29 -12.30
N VAL A 221 -25.31 -18.16 -12.98
CA VAL A 221 -24.85 -16.95 -12.27
C VAL A 221 -26.11 -16.28 -11.74
N ASP A 222 -26.26 -16.37 -10.43
CA ASP A 222 -27.19 -15.59 -9.63
C ASP A 222 -27.47 -14.23 -10.29
N LYS A 223 -28.73 -13.99 -10.66
CA LYS A 223 -29.31 -12.65 -10.81
C LYS A 223 -29.38 -11.97 -9.42
N GLY A 224 -28.29 -12.02 -8.68
CA GLY A 224 -28.08 -11.50 -7.35
C GLY A 224 -27.06 -10.36 -7.44
N ALA A 225 -27.56 -9.19 -7.81
CA ALA A 225 -26.92 -7.88 -7.62
C ALA A 225 -25.61 -7.58 -8.39
N SER A 226 -25.67 -7.52 -9.72
CA SER A 226 -24.88 -6.52 -10.46
C SER A 226 -25.62 -5.17 -10.41
N THR A 227 -25.58 -4.48 -9.28
CA THR A 227 -26.12 -3.11 -9.13
C THR A 227 -25.03 -2.04 -9.31
N GLY A 228 -24.02 -2.31 -10.14
CA GLY A 228 -22.88 -1.41 -10.32
C GLY A 228 -22.81 -0.86 -11.74
N GLY A 229 -23.08 0.46 -11.88
CA GLY A 229 -22.75 1.27 -13.05
C GLY A 229 -23.48 0.95 -14.35
N ASP A 230 -24.81 1.10 -14.42
CA ASP A 230 -25.57 0.90 -15.68
C ASP A 230 -25.24 1.98 -16.74
N ALA A 231 -24.76 3.15 -16.29
CA ALA A 231 -24.36 4.24 -17.15
C ALA A 231 -22.91 4.10 -17.67
N PRO A 232 -22.65 4.39 -18.96
CA PRO A 232 -21.28 4.52 -19.45
C PRO A 232 -20.51 5.58 -18.67
N HIS A 233 -19.32 5.22 -18.21
CA HIS A 233 -18.40 6.11 -17.47
C HIS A 233 -17.06 6.17 -18.18
N THR A 234 -16.40 7.31 -18.07
CA THR A 234 -15.01 7.46 -18.46
C THR A 234 -14.07 7.19 -17.30
N TYR A 235 -12.92 6.58 -17.56
CA TYR A 235 -11.97 6.25 -16.49
C TYR A 235 -10.51 6.42 -16.90
N ALA A 236 -9.65 6.61 -15.90
CA ALA A 236 -8.20 6.55 -16.07
C ALA A 236 -7.60 5.53 -15.10
N ILE A 237 -6.56 4.83 -15.54
CA ILE A 237 -5.77 3.93 -14.69
C ILE A 237 -4.50 4.67 -14.28
N ARG A 238 -4.26 4.77 -12.97
CA ARG A 238 -3.01 5.29 -12.40
C ARG A 238 -2.37 4.17 -11.59
N TYR A 239 -1.15 3.81 -11.97
CA TYR A 239 -0.40 2.75 -11.32
C TYR A 239 0.79 3.33 -10.58
N ASN A 240 1.26 2.61 -9.57
CA ASN A 240 2.51 2.88 -8.90
C ASN A 240 3.14 1.55 -8.48
N ILE A 241 4.37 1.29 -8.94
CA ILE A 241 5.08 0.03 -8.73
C ILE A 241 6.33 0.33 -7.91
N ARG A 242 6.43 -0.29 -6.73
CA ARG A 242 7.54 -0.09 -5.78
C ARG A 242 8.16 -1.42 -5.39
N SER A 243 9.48 -1.51 -5.47
CA SER A 243 10.24 -2.71 -5.07
C SER A 243 9.66 -4.00 -5.67
N HIS A 244 9.26 -3.94 -6.94
CA HIS A 244 8.67 -5.04 -7.68
C HIS A 244 9.18 -4.97 -9.13
N ASP A 245 9.59 -6.10 -9.67
CA ASP A 245 10.29 -6.22 -10.95
C ASP A 245 9.58 -7.15 -11.95
N THR A 246 8.50 -7.82 -11.53
CA THR A 246 7.78 -8.80 -12.35
C THR A 246 6.78 -8.14 -13.29
N PHE A 247 6.01 -7.15 -12.82
CA PHE A 247 5.05 -6.40 -13.63
C PHE A 247 5.62 -5.10 -14.17
N THR A 248 5.40 -4.85 -15.47
CA THR A 248 5.56 -3.53 -16.06
C THR A 248 4.27 -2.72 -15.94
N SER A 249 4.42 -1.40 -16.07
CA SER A 249 3.31 -0.46 -16.16
C SER A 249 2.25 -0.85 -17.19
N GLU A 250 2.70 -1.25 -18.39
CA GLU A 250 1.81 -1.63 -19.49
C GLU A 250 1.04 -2.91 -19.18
N ASP A 251 1.69 -3.89 -18.55
CA ASP A 251 1.05 -5.15 -18.19
C ASP A 251 -0.09 -4.92 -17.21
N VAL A 252 0.14 -4.07 -16.20
CA VAL A 252 -0.88 -3.69 -15.23
C VAL A 252 -2.04 -2.98 -15.93
N ILE A 253 -1.77 -1.98 -16.78
CA ILE A 253 -2.81 -1.25 -17.49
C ILE A 253 -3.66 -2.20 -18.35
N LYS A 254 -3.01 -3.06 -19.14
CA LYS A 254 -3.70 -4.01 -20.04
C LYS A 254 -4.57 -4.99 -19.24
N LYS A 255 -4.08 -5.49 -18.11
CA LYS A 255 -4.82 -6.42 -17.23
C LYS A 255 -6.03 -5.77 -16.57
N ILE A 256 -5.91 -4.53 -16.10
CA ILE A 256 -7.05 -3.82 -15.51
C ILE A 256 -8.06 -3.44 -16.58
N ALA A 257 -7.60 -2.94 -17.73
CA ALA A 257 -8.48 -2.56 -18.84
C ALA A 257 -9.25 -3.75 -19.42
N SER A 258 -8.68 -4.96 -19.46
CA SER A 258 -9.38 -6.15 -19.97
C SER A 258 -10.53 -6.62 -19.09
N VAL A 259 -10.57 -6.19 -17.82
CA VAL A 259 -11.66 -6.50 -16.88
C VAL A 259 -12.86 -5.57 -17.11
N VAL A 260 -12.65 -4.35 -17.59
CA VAL A 260 -13.71 -3.35 -17.78
C VAL A 260 -14.41 -3.54 -19.12
N ASN A 261 -15.74 -3.49 -19.12
CA ASN A 261 -16.53 -3.57 -20.35
C ASN A 261 -16.20 -2.39 -21.30
N PRO A 262 -15.99 -2.63 -22.61
CA PRO A 262 -15.71 -1.59 -23.61
C PRO A 262 -16.73 -0.43 -23.69
N LYS A 263 -17.93 -0.60 -23.12
CA LYS A 263 -18.92 0.47 -22.91
C LYS A 263 -18.33 1.64 -22.10
N HIS A 264 -17.45 1.37 -21.14
CA HIS A 264 -16.71 2.40 -20.40
C HIS A 264 -15.43 2.77 -21.17
N LYS A 265 -15.16 4.07 -21.31
CA LYS A 265 -14.08 4.57 -22.16
C LYS A 265 -12.92 5.14 -21.36
N VAL A 266 -11.70 4.87 -21.81
CA VAL A 266 -10.50 5.47 -21.21
C VAL A 266 -10.45 6.97 -21.55
N ASN A 267 -10.26 7.81 -20.53
CA ASN A 267 -10.02 9.25 -20.67
C ASN A 267 -8.89 9.67 -19.71
N LEU A 268 -7.72 10.02 -20.24
CA LEU A 268 -6.55 10.37 -19.43
C LEU A 268 -6.54 11.83 -18.94
N GLY A 269 -7.41 12.67 -19.51
CA GLY A 269 -7.51 14.10 -19.20
C GLY A 269 -8.47 14.36 -18.05
N LYS A 270 -9.77 14.14 -18.29
CA LYS A 270 -10.86 14.40 -17.33
C LYS A 270 -11.77 13.18 -17.19
N PRO A 271 -11.31 12.12 -16.50
CA PRO A 271 -12.11 10.92 -16.29
C PRO A 271 -13.18 11.15 -15.21
N ASP A 272 -14.29 10.42 -15.28
CA ASP A 272 -15.30 10.38 -14.21
C ASP A 272 -14.80 9.60 -12.98
N LYS A 273 -13.93 8.61 -13.21
CA LYS A 273 -13.38 7.71 -12.20
C LYS A 273 -11.90 7.45 -12.42
N VAL A 274 -11.12 7.40 -11.35
CA VAL A 274 -9.69 7.07 -11.41
C VAL A 274 -9.46 5.76 -10.66
N ILE A 275 -8.96 4.76 -11.38
CA ILE A 275 -8.56 3.46 -10.81
C ILE A 275 -7.12 3.62 -10.34
N LEU A 276 -6.88 3.54 -9.03
CA LEU A 276 -5.56 3.59 -8.43
C LEU A 276 -5.06 2.17 -8.20
N VAL A 277 -3.87 1.87 -8.70
CA VAL A 277 -3.23 0.56 -8.61
C VAL A 277 -1.88 0.71 -7.93
N GLU A 278 -1.70 0.05 -6.79
CA GLU A 278 -0.47 0.11 -6.01
C GLU A 278 0.14 -1.28 -5.94
N ILE A 279 1.33 -1.47 -6.49
CA ILE A 279 2.09 -2.73 -6.42
C ILE A 279 3.31 -2.50 -5.53
N PHE A 280 3.42 -3.28 -4.46
CA PHE A 280 4.51 -3.21 -3.51
C PHE A 280 4.98 -4.61 -3.13
N GLN A 281 6.25 -4.93 -3.44
CA GLN A 281 6.85 -6.24 -3.20
C GLN A 281 5.99 -7.38 -3.76
N LEU A 282 5.38 -8.19 -2.89
CA LEU A 282 4.55 -9.35 -3.24
C LEU A 282 3.05 -9.05 -3.22
N HIS A 283 2.65 -7.80 -3.01
CA HIS A 283 1.25 -7.39 -2.86
C HIS A 283 0.85 -6.37 -3.91
N CYS A 284 -0.40 -6.44 -4.35
CA CYS A 284 -1.06 -5.41 -5.15
C CYS A 284 -2.31 -4.92 -4.40
N GLY A 285 -2.65 -3.66 -4.57
CA GLY A 285 -3.81 -3.02 -3.97
C GLY A 285 -4.53 -2.14 -4.98
N LEU A 286 -5.86 -2.10 -4.90
CA LEU A 286 -6.71 -1.32 -5.80
C LEU A 286 -7.71 -0.44 -5.03
N SER A 287 -8.05 0.70 -5.64
CA SER A 287 -9.16 1.56 -5.24
C SER A 287 -9.71 2.31 -6.46
N VAL A 288 -10.94 2.80 -6.36
CA VAL A 288 -11.58 3.65 -7.36
C VAL A 288 -12.03 4.93 -6.70
N VAL A 289 -11.55 6.05 -7.21
CA VAL A 289 -11.90 7.37 -6.66
C VAL A 289 -12.59 8.23 -7.70
N ASP A 290 -13.33 9.23 -7.24
CA ASP A 290 -13.96 10.20 -8.11
C ASP A 290 -12.90 11.06 -8.84
N GLY A 291 -13.02 11.18 -10.16
CA GLY A 291 -12.01 11.86 -10.97
C GLY A 291 -11.94 13.36 -10.70
N ASN A 292 -13.08 14.03 -10.50
CA ASN A 292 -13.13 15.46 -10.20
C ASN A 292 -12.53 15.74 -8.82
N ALA A 293 -12.94 14.98 -7.80
CA ALA A 293 -12.38 15.12 -6.46
C ALA A 293 -10.87 14.83 -6.45
N TRP A 294 -10.43 13.78 -7.15
CA TRP A 294 -9.02 13.41 -7.24
C TRP A 294 -8.17 14.52 -7.89
N GLU A 295 -8.64 15.13 -8.96
CA GLU A 295 -7.94 16.25 -9.61
C GLU A 295 -7.96 17.52 -8.73
N ALA A 296 -9.12 17.90 -8.20
CA ALA A 296 -9.28 19.06 -7.34
C ALA A 296 -8.43 18.98 -6.07
N LEU A 297 -8.27 17.77 -5.52
CA LEU A 297 -7.47 17.50 -4.33
C LEU A 297 -6.00 17.22 -4.64
N LYS A 298 -5.49 17.67 -5.81
CA LYS A 298 -4.09 17.51 -6.25
C LYS A 298 -3.61 16.06 -6.16
N LYS A 299 -4.47 15.12 -6.54
CA LYS A 299 -4.22 13.67 -6.48
C LYS A 299 -3.97 13.19 -5.05
N TYR A 300 -4.70 13.75 -4.09
CA TYR A 300 -4.56 13.56 -2.65
C TYR A 300 -3.16 13.93 -2.11
N ASN A 301 -2.55 14.98 -2.66
CA ASN A 301 -1.30 15.53 -2.13
C ASN A 301 -1.62 16.55 -1.03
N VAL A 302 -1.70 16.07 0.22
CA VAL A 302 -1.97 16.86 1.42
C VAL A 302 -1.01 18.04 1.54
N ASN A 303 0.29 17.84 1.28
CA ASN A 303 1.27 18.92 1.36
C ASN A 303 0.97 20.03 0.34
N ALA A 304 0.70 19.65 -0.91
CA ALA A 304 0.38 20.62 -1.96
C ALA A 304 -1.00 21.29 -1.76
N LEU A 305 -1.93 20.68 -1.02
CA LEU A 305 -3.20 21.28 -0.65
C LEU A 305 -3.00 22.41 0.37
N TYR A 306 -2.11 22.21 1.34
CA TYR A 306 -1.75 23.28 2.27
C TYR A 306 -1.02 24.46 1.61
N GLU A 307 -0.38 24.26 0.46
CA GLU A 307 0.22 25.34 -0.34
C GLU A 307 -0.81 26.11 -1.17
N LEU A 308 -2.03 25.57 -1.38
CA LEU A 308 -3.13 26.34 -1.95
C LEU A 308 -3.60 27.34 -0.91
N LYS A 309 -3.28 28.61 -1.10
CA LYS A 309 -4.03 29.68 -0.44
C LYS A 309 -5.48 29.61 -0.93
N PRO A 310 -6.50 29.82 -0.08
CA PRO A 310 -7.84 30.07 -0.58
C PRO A 310 -7.79 31.29 -1.51
N PRO A 311 -8.65 31.36 -2.54
CA PRO A 311 -8.76 32.58 -3.34
C PRO A 311 -9.15 33.71 -2.39
N THR A 312 -8.19 34.60 -2.11
CA THR A 312 -8.49 35.87 -1.46
C THR A 312 -9.35 36.65 -2.44
N SER A 313 -10.63 36.75 -2.12
CA SER A 313 -11.60 37.61 -2.77
C SER A 313 -11.15 39.06 -2.62
N GLU A 314 -10.23 39.50 -3.49
CA GLU A 314 -9.84 40.89 -3.70
C GLU A 314 -9.03 41.08 -5.00
N ASP A 315 -8.45 40.02 -5.58
CA ASP A 315 -7.65 40.13 -6.82
C ASP A 315 -8.40 39.92 -8.14
N ASP A 316 -9.68 39.54 -8.12
CA ASP A 316 -10.49 39.34 -9.35
C ASP A 316 -11.40 40.54 -9.70
N ALA A 317 -11.48 41.56 -8.84
CA ALA A 317 -12.19 42.80 -9.17
C ALA A 317 -11.36 43.70 -10.12
N THR A 318 -10.03 43.61 -10.07
CA THR A 318 -9.14 44.53 -10.80
C THR A 318 -8.91 44.13 -12.26
N LYS A 319 -9.33 42.92 -12.67
CA LYS A 319 -9.25 42.49 -14.08
C LYS A 319 -10.53 42.72 -14.89
N ALA A 320 -11.65 43.04 -14.26
CA ALA A 320 -12.89 43.40 -14.96
C ALA A 320 -12.99 44.89 -15.31
N GLN A 321 -12.32 45.78 -14.57
CA GLN A 321 -12.41 47.24 -14.79
C GLN A 321 -11.41 47.84 -15.78
N GLN A 322 -10.43 47.08 -16.29
CA GLN A 322 -9.51 47.57 -17.33
C GLN A 322 -9.95 47.26 -18.78
N VAL A 323 -11.08 46.58 -18.97
CA VAL A 323 -11.62 46.28 -20.31
C VAL A 323 -12.69 47.29 -20.76
N GLU A 324 -13.35 48.01 -19.84
CA GLU A 324 -14.37 49.02 -20.18
C GLU A 324 -13.81 50.42 -20.46
N ASP A 325 -12.59 50.75 -20.05
CA ASP A 325 -12.01 52.10 -20.25
C ASP A 325 -11.14 52.21 -21.53
N LYS A 326 -11.34 51.28 -22.47
CA LYS A 326 -10.71 51.28 -23.81
C LYS A 326 -11.70 51.08 -24.97
N SER A 327 -12.99 51.30 -24.73
CA SER A 327 -13.98 51.50 -25.81
C SER A 327 -14.25 52.99 -26.02
#